data_AF-U2IYJ8-F1
#
_entry.id   AF-U2IYJ8-F1
#
_cell.length_a   1.000
_cell.length_b   1.000
_cell.length_c   1.000
_cell.angle_alpha   90.00
_cell.angle_beta   90.00
_cell.angle_gamma   90.00
#
_symmetry.space_group_name_H-M   'P 1'
#
loop_
_entity.id
_entity.type
_entity.pdbx_description
1 polymer ?
#
loop_
_entity_poly.entity_id
_entity_poly.type
_entity_poly.pdbx_seq_one_letter_code
_entity_poly.pdbx_strand_id
1 'polypeptide(L)'
;MTRLYALLLCLLLALPTTLVGQTRADTLLLSEPLTPAKRADRALTQGLLEAAPLVGIGLLQNLQNRTIRELRFGYIPRFRNHFDDYLQFAPLAVQIGMRLGGIQGVTESPWQMLTADAVASVSVLAITSAIKYTARIERPDGSSRNSFPSGHTTMAFASATLLNLEYAERYPWLPAVSYGAASLAGLGRLLNNRHWVGDVVTGAGLGILCGHLGYWVSDRLFGRTRHEVHAHPDEAPSSLRLYIPITLSTSRVRGSDEWLLQGRHAGLGLEYTPQGWPLHLKGALALSLYKAERAEKPSRTSLDERALQLSLGAGRDFQLWQGFHLNVSAHGALRLALGKGTQSSSPATEAELSLPHTSLGMGLEVAPHWRFTRHIGLRLPLGADYFPAPSQVTTFGAPTSKLSPISLHAGTALEIYL
;
A
#
# COMPACT_ATOMS: atom_id res chain seq x y z
N MET A 1 -10.78 -4.84 -21.21
CA MET A 1 -10.08 -4.55 -19.94
C MET A 1 -8.94 -3.55 -20.14
N THR A 2 -7.95 -3.83 -20.99
CA THR A 2 -6.80 -2.92 -21.28
C THR A 2 -7.20 -1.51 -21.72
N ARG A 3 -8.25 -1.35 -22.55
CA ARG A 3 -8.76 -0.03 -22.96
C ARG A 3 -9.38 0.78 -21.80
N LEU A 4 -10.01 0.13 -20.83
CA LEU A 4 -10.63 0.79 -19.66
C LEU A 4 -9.57 1.20 -18.63
N TYR A 5 -8.57 0.34 -18.40
CA TYR A 5 -7.41 0.67 -17.57
C TYR A 5 -6.59 1.81 -18.18
N ALA A 6 -6.37 1.79 -19.50
CA ALA A 6 -5.74 2.90 -20.20
C ALA A 6 -6.56 4.18 -20.08
N LEU A 7 -7.89 4.12 -20.12
CA LEU A 7 -8.75 5.30 -20.01
C LEU A 7 -8.81 5.85 -18.58
N LEU A 8 -8.84 4.99 -17.55
CA LEU A 8 -8.72 5.38 -16.14
C LEU A 8 -7.34 5.94 -15.81
N LEU A 9 -6.28 5.29 -16.30
CA LEU A 9 -4.90 5.76 -16.16
C LEU A 9 -4.70 7.09 -16.90
N CYS A 10 -5.26 7.24 -18.11
CA CYS A 10 -5.27 8.51 -18.83
C CYS A 10 -6.11 9.58 -18.11
N LEU A 11 -7.24 9.25 -17.49
CA LEU A 11 -8.00 10.21 -16.68
C LEU A 11 -7.19 10.66 -15.45
N LEU A 12 -6.56 9.70 -14.75
CA LEU A 12 -5.70 9.95 -13.59
C LEU A 12 -4.40 10.68 -13.92
N LEU A 13 -3.86 10.52 -15.13
CA LEU A 13 -2.67 11.23 -15.62
C LEU A 13 -3.00 12.57 -16.31
N ALA A 14 -4.20 12.72 -16.87
CA ALA A 14 -4.66 13.97 -17.51
C ALA A 14 -5.23 14.98 -16.51
N LEU A 15 -5.91 14.52 -15.45
CA LEU A 15 -6.41 15.39 -14.37
C LEU A 15 -5.30 16.25 -13.72
N PRO A 16 -4.08 15.74 -13.46
CA PRO A 16 -2.97 16.57 -13.01
C PRO A 16 -2.57 17.63 -14.04
N THR A 17 -2.55 17.34 -15.34
CA THR A 17 -1.98 18.29 -16.31
C THR A 17 -2.77 19.59 -16.44
N THR A 18 -4.09 19.55 -16.26
CA THR A 18 -4.94 20.76 -16.31
C THR A 18 -5.01 21.51 -14.98
N LEU A 19 -4.70 20.87 -13.85
CA LEU A 19 -4.70 21.47 -12.50
C LEU A 19 -3.29 21.88 -12.01
N VAL A 20 -2.24 21.15 -12.40
CA VAL A 20 -0.82 21.46 -12.12
C VAL A 20 -0.37 22.71 -12.89
N GLY A 21 -1.01 23.04 -14.02
CA GLY A 21 -0.82 24.31 -14.71
C GLY A 21 -1.05 25.56 -13.84
N GLN A 22 -1.77 25.44 -12.71
CA GLN A 22 -1.95 26.53 -11.76
C GLN A 22 -0.88 26.62 -10.66
N THR A 23 0.02 25.64 -10.54
CA THR A 23 1.03 25.61 -9.46
C THR A 23 2.39 26.18 -9.86
N ARG A 24 2.59 26.55 -11.13
CA ARG A 24 3.89 26.99 -11.68
C ARG A 24 3.98 28.47 -12.08
N ALA A 25 2.96 29.28 -11.80
CA ALA A 25 3.06 30.72 -11.96
C ALA A 25 3.21 31.41 -10.60
N ASP A 26 4.25 32.24 -10.53
CA ASP A 26 4.47 33.37 -9.61
C ASP A 26 5.20 33.15 -8.29
N THR A 27 6.54 33.27 -8.38
CA THR A 27 7.47 33.48 -7.26
C THR A 27 7.57 34.94 -6.84
N LEU A 28 6.88 35.89 -7.48
CA LEU A 28 6.96 37.31 -7.08
C LEU A 28 5.64 38.01 -7.37
N LEU A 29 4.81 38.16 -6.33
CA LEU A 29 3.87 39.27 -6.06
C LEU A 29 3.10 38.90 -4.78
N LEU A 30 2.97 39.84 -3.84
CA LEU A 30 2.21 39.69 -2.60
C LEU A 30 0.88 38.99 -2.86
N SER A 31 0.77 37.74 -2.40
CA SER A 31 -0.37 36.87 -2.74
C SER A 31 -1.61 37.34 -1.97
N GLU A 32 -2.56 37.94 -2.68
CA GLU A 32 -3.93 38.13 -2.20
C GLU A 32 -4.46 36.82 -1.57
N PRO A 33 -5.13 36.86 -0.41
CA PRO A 33 -5.67 35.67 0.23
C PRO A 33 -6.60 34.94 -0.74
N LEU A 34 -6.36 33.63 -0.92
CA LEU A 34 -7.13 32.81 -1.86
C LEU A 34 -8.63 32.89 -1.56
N THR A 35 -9.45 33.03 -2.59
CA THR A 35 -10.91 32.94 -2.45
C THR A 35 -11.31 31.55 -1.90
N PRO A 36 -12.44 31.43 -1.18
CA PRO A 36 -12.89 30.14 -0.62
C PRO A 36 -12.99 29.03 -1.67
N ALA A 37 -13.45 29.36 -2.89
CA ALA A 37 -13.52 28.41 -4.00
C ALA A 37 -12.15 27.92 -4.46
N LYS A 38 -11.17 28.82 -4.63
CA LYS A 38 -9.79 28.45 -5.00
C LYS A 38 -9.11 27.60 -3.93
N ARG A 39 -9.40 27.86 -2.64
CA ARG A 39 -8.91 27.02 -1.55
C ARG A 39 -9.52 25.61 -1.61
N ALA A 40 -10.83 25.50 -1.86
CA ALA A 40 -11.48 24.20 -2.01
C ALA A 40 -10.83 23.41 -3.15
N ASP A 41 -10.59 24.04 -4.29
CA ASP A 41 -9.95 23.39 -5.44
C ASP A 41 -8.52 22.93 -5.14
N ARG A 42 -7.75 23.74 -4.40
CA ARG A 42 -6.41 23.35 -3.93
C ARG A 42 -6.46 22.12 -3.03
N ALA A 43 -7.42 22.05 -2.10
CA ALA A 43 -7.58 20.91 -1.21
C ALA A 43 -7.97 19.63 -1.96
N LEU A 44 -8.90 19.73 -2.92
CA LEU A 44 -9.25 18.59 -3.78
C LEU A 44 -8.05 18.12 -4.60
N THR A 45 -7.24 19.06 -5.11
CA THR A 45 -6.02 18.74 -5.87
C THR A 45 -5.00 18.02 -5.00
N GLN A 46 -4.81 18.44 -3.74
CA GLN A 46 -3.97 17.73 -2.78
C GLN A 46 -4.48 16.31 -2.55
N GLY A 47 -5.77 16.13 -2.30
CA GLY A 47 -6.38 14.81 -2.15
C GLY A 47 -6.22 13.91 -3.38
N LEU A 48 -6.30 14.49 -4.58
CA LEU A 48 -6.03 13.76 -5.82
C LEU A 48 -4.56 13.32 -5.91
N LEU A 49 -3.61 14.18 -5.56
CA LEU A 49 -2.19 13.86 -5.56
C LEU A 49 -1.83 12.81 -4.50
N GLU A 50 -2.51 12.82 -3.35
CA GLU A 50 -2.40 11.79 -2.30
C GLU A 50 -2.96 10.43 -2.77
N ALA A 51 -4.10 10.45 -3.46
CA ALA A 51 -4.79 9.24 -3.92
C ALA A 51 -4.15 8.60 -5.17
N ALA A 52 -3.67 9.42 -6.10
CA ALA A 52 -3.27 8.98 -7.44
C ALA A 52 -2.25 7.83 -7.44
N PRO A 53 -1.22 7.82 -6.59
CA PRO A 53 -0.26 6.73 -6.59
C PRO A 53 -0.84 5.42 -6.04
N LEU A 54 -1.63 5.47 -4.95
CA LEU A 54 -2.29 4.27 -4.42
C LEU A 54 -3.21 3.64 -5.47
N VAL A 55 -3.98 4.48 -6.17
CA VAL A 55 -4.82 4.02 -7.28
C VAL A 55 -3.94 3.43 -8.40
N GLY A 56 -2.90 4.14 -8.82
CA GLY A 56 -1.98 3.70 -9.88
C GLY A 56 -1.31 2.35 -9.57
N ILE A 57 -0.78 2.18 -8.36
CA ILE A 57 -0.15 0.93 -7.92
C ILE A 57 -1.16 -0.21 -7.85
N GLY A 58 -2.34 0.00 -7.25
CA GLY A 58 -3.34 -1.06 -7.17
C GLY A 58 -3.90 -1.46 -8.56
N LEU A 59 -3.98 -0.51 -9.50
CA LEU A 59 -4.31 -0.78 -10.91
C LEU A 59 -3.21 -1.61 -11.59
N LEU A 60 -1.94 -1.24 -11.42
CA LEU A 60 -0.80 -1.99 -11.97
C LEU A 60 -0.75 -3.43 -11.44
N GLN A 61 -0.97 -3.61 -10.14
CA GLN A 61 -1.04 -4.93 -9.51
C GLN A 61 -2.21 -5.76 -10.07
N ASN A 62 -3.37 -5.14 -10.30
CA ASN A 62 -4.49 -5.79 -10.97
C ASN A 62 -4.22 -6.09 -12.45
N LEU A 63 -3.37 -5.32 -13.15
CA LEU A 63 -3.02 -5.61 -14.54
C LEU A 63 -2.08 -6.83 -14.66
N GLN A 64 -1.23 -7.07 -13.66
CA GLN A 64 -0.31 -8.22 -13.59
C GLN A 64 -0.97 -9.52 -13.06
N ASN A 65 -2.29 -9.60 -13.22
CA ASN A 65 -3.31 -10.44 -12.59
C ASN A 65 -3.12 -11.97 -12.44
N ARG A 66 -2.05 -12.61 -12.91
CA ARG A 66 -1.87 -14.07 -12.75
C ARG A 66 -0.99 -14.41 -11.55
N THR A 67 0.18 -13.79 -11.47
CA THR A 67 1.20 -14.07 -10.44
C THR A 67 0.82 -13.52 -9.06
N ILE A 68 0.13 -12.37 -9.00
CA ILE A 68 -0.33 -11.73 -7.75
C ILE A 68 -1.57 -12.43 -7.18
N ARG A 69 -2.36 -13.11 -8.02
CA ARG A 69 -3.56 -13.83 -7.57
C ARG A 69 -3.26 -15.16 -6.86
N GLU A 70 -2.04 -15.65 -6.95
CA GLU A 70 -1.58 -16.83 -6.20
C GLU A 70 -1.23 -16.47 -4.74
N LEU A 71 -1.20 -15.17 -4.41
CA LEU A 71 -1.12 -14.63 -3.04
C LEU A 71 -2.42 -14.76 -2.25
N ARG A 72 -3.11 -15.90 -2.43
CA ARG A 72 -4.10 -16.31 -1.44
C ARG A 72 -3.36 -16.33 -0.11
N PHE A 73 -3.79 -15.50 0.84
CA PHE A 73 -3.49 -15.68 2.27
C PHE A 73 -4.26 -16.91 2.76
N GLY A 74 -4.00 -18.07 2.14
CA GLY A 74 -4.58 -19.37 2.47
C GLY A 74 -3.98 -19.99 3.73
N TYR A 75 -3.25 -19.21 4.54
CA TYR A 75 -2.63 -19.67 5.78
C TYR A 75 -3.63 -19.82 6.93
N ILE A 76 -4.83 -19.24 6.82
CA ILE A 76 -5.92 -19.45 7.78
C ILE A 76 -7.24 -19.69 7.03
N PRO A 77 -7.46 -20.88 6.44
CA PRO A 77 -8.67 -21.18 5.66
C PRO A 77 -9.98 -21.10 6.48
N ARG A 78 -9.88 -20.98 7.82
CA ARG A 78 -11.00 -20.82 8.75
C ARG A 78 -11.19 -19.41 9.30
N PHE A 79 -10.36 -18.43 8.90
CA PHE A 79 -10.56 -17.04 9.33
C PHE A 79 -11.77 -16.46 8.58
N ARG A 80 -12.90 -16.39 9.28
CA ARG A 80 -14.14 -15.76 8.84
C ARG A 80 -14.65 -14.90 9.98
N ASN A 81 -14.20 -13.66 10.01
CA ASN A 81 -14.64 -12.69 11.01
C ASN A 81 -15.30 -11.50 10.33
N HIS A 82 -16.35 -10.98 10.97
CA HIS A 82 -17.13 -9.83 10.50
C HIS A 82 -16.67 -8.50 11.13
N PHE A 83 -15.58 -8.51 11.90
CA PHE A 83 -15.07 -7.32 12.58
C PHE A 83 -14.79 -6.15 11.61
N ASP A 84 -14.31 -6.47 10.42
CA ASP A 84 -14.05 -5.52 9.33
C ASP A 84 -15.30 -4.93 8.68
N ASP A 85 -16.48 -5.57 8.83
CA ASP A 85 -17.77 -4.99 8.41
C ASP A 85 -18.17 -3.79 9.30
N TYR A 86 -17.73 -3.81 10.57
CA TYR A 86 -17.97 -2.72 11.52
C TYR A 86 -16.82 -1.70 11.53
N LEU A 87 -15.57 -2.18 11.46
CA LEU A 87 -14.38 -1.33 11.57
C LEU A 87 -14.30 -0.27 10.47
N GLN A 88 -14.87 -0.53 9.29
CA GLN A 88 -14.90 0.45 8.20
C GLN A 88 -15.65 1.75 8.54
N PHE A 89 -16.60 1.70 9.49
CA PHE A 89 -17.36 2.86 9.94
C PHE A 89 -16.83 3.45 11.24
N ALA A 90 -15.85 2.79 11.88
CA ALA A 90 -15.34 3.21 13.19
C ALA A 90 -14.79 4.65 13.17
N PRO A 91 -13.99 5.09 12.17
CA PRO A 91 -13.51 6.48 12.14
C PRO A 91 -14.66 7.50 12.02
N LEU A 92 -15.69 7.19 11.22
CA LEU A 92 -16.85 8.06 11.04
C LEU A 92 -17.71 8.12 12.32
N ALA A 93 -17.89 6.98 13.00
CA ALA A 93 -18.58 6.93 14.28
C ALA A 93 -17.85 7.75 15.36
N VAL A 94 -16.50 7.68 15.37
CA VAL A 94 -15.68 8.53 16.24
C VAL A 94 -15.87 10.01 15.90
N GLN A 95 -15.86 10.39 14.62
CA GLN A 95 -16.05 11.78 14.18
C GLN A 95 -17.40 12.35 14.66
N ILE A 96 -18.49 11.62 14.42
CA ILE A 96 -19.84 12.02 14.84
C ILE A 96 -19.93 12.03 16.37
N GLY A 97 -19.36 11.03 17.05
CA GLY A 97 -19.32 10.94 18.51
C GLY A 97 -18.57 12.11 19.15
N MET A 98 -17.41 12.49 18.61
CA MET A 98 -16.64 13.67 19.05
C MET A 98 -17.49 14.93 18.91
N ARG A 99 -18.19 15.07 17.78
CA ARG A 99 -19.05 16.23 17.53
C ARG A 99 -20.23 16.30 18.51
N LEU A 100 -20.92 15.19 18.73
CA LEU A 100 -22.04 15.09 19.68
C LEU A 100 -21.58 15.29 21.14
N GLY A 101 -20.36 14.87 21.46
CA GLY A 101 -19.71 15.11 22.75
C GLY A 101 -19.22 16.55 22.97
N GLY A 102 -19.51 17.48 22.05
CA GLY A 102 -19.16 18.89 22.16
C GLY A 102 -17.73 19.23 21.73
N ILE A 103 -16.97 18.27 21.19
CA ILE A 103 -15.65 18.54 20.62
C ILE A 103 -15.84 19.15 19.24
N GLN A 104 -15.53 20.44 19.12
CA GLN A 104 -15.55 21.12 17.84
C GLN A 104 -14.31 20.75 17.02
N GLY A 105 -14.56 20.39 15.76
CA GLY A 105 -13.55 20.24 14.72
C GLY A 105 -13.26 21.57 14.02
N VAL A 106 -12.57 21.53 12.89
CA VAL A 106 -12.24 22.72 12.09
C VAL A 106 -13.47 23.40 11.50
N THR A 107 -14.56 22.66 11.28
CA THR A 107 -15.80 23.21 10.72
C THR A 107 -16.75 23.69 11.82
N GLU A 108 -17.22 24.93 11.72
CA GLU A 108 -18.11 25.52 12.73
C GLU A 108 -19.51 24.91 12.70
N SER A 109 -20.03 24.60 11.50
CA SER A 109 -21.38 24.07 11.31
C SER A 109 -21.42 22.53 11.31
N PRO A 110 -22.20 21.88 12.21
CA PRO A 110 -22.39 20.42 12.15
C PRO A 110 -22.95 19.96 10.80
N TRP A 111 -23.78 20.78 10.14
CA TRP A 111 -24.37 20.46 8.85
C TRP A 111 -23.33 20.41 7.72
N GLN A 112 -22.28 21.24 7.80
CA GLN A 112 -21.20 21.22 6.82
C GLN A 112 -20.35 19.95 6.98
N MET A 113 -20.05 19.52 8.21
CA MET A 113 -19.40 18.24 8.48
C MET A 113 -20.25 17.06 7.96
N LEU A 114 -21.53 16.99 8.34
CA LEU A 114 -22.43 15.90 7.93
C LEU A 114 -22.68 15.88 6.41
N THR A 115 -22.68 17.04 5.76
CA THR A 115 -22.77 17.09 4.28
C THR A 115 -21.52 16.50 3.64
N ALA A 116 -20.33 16.79 4.17
CA ALA A 116 -19.09 16.19 3.69
C ALA A 116 -19.11 14.66 3.86
N ASP A 117 -19.56 14.18 5.01
CA ASP A 117 -19.69 12.74 5.30
C ASP A 117 -20.66 12.04 4.35
N ALA A 118 -21.82 12.65 4.10
CA ALA A 118 -22.83 12.12 3.19
C ALA A 118 -22.32 12.09 1.74
N VAL A 119 -21.74 13.19 1.26
CA VAL A 119 -21.19 13.27 -0.10
C VAL A 119 -20.07 12.26 -0.30
N ALA A 120 -19.16 12.13 0.67
CA ALA A 120 -18.08 11.14 0.62
C ALA A 120 -18.64 9.71 0.58
N SER A 121 -19.60 9.37 1.45
CA SER A 121 -20.21 8.04 1.50
C SER A 121 -20.93 7.67 0.19
N VAL A 122 -21.71 8.62 -0.37
CA VAL A 122 -22.37 8.44 -1.67
C VAL A 122 -21.34 8.30 -2.79
N SER A 123 -20.24 9.06 -2.75
CA SER A 123 -19.16 8.97 -3.72
C SER A 123 -18.45 7.62 -3.67
N VAL A 124 -18.19 7.09 -2.48
CA VAL A 124 -17.65 5.74 -2.29
C VAL A 124 -18.58 4.71 -2.93
N LEU A 125 -19.88 4.76 -2.64
CA LEU A 125 -20.86 3.84 -3.20
C LEU A 125 -20.90 3.93 -4.73
N ALA A 126 -21.01 5.14 -5.27
CA ALA A 126 -21.13 5.39 -6.71
C ALA A 126 -19.88 4.93 -7.46
N ILE A 127 -18.70 5.37 -7.03
CA ILE A 127 -17.42 5.07 -7.70
C ILE A 127 -17.11 3.58 -7.62
N THR A 128 -17.19 2.98 -6.43
CA THR A 128 -16.84 1.56 -6.27
C THR A 128 -17.83 0.65 -7.00
N SER A 129 -19.12 0.97 -7.00
CA SER A 129 -20.13 0.21 -7.75
C SER A 129 -19.90 0.33 -9.25
N ALA A 130 -19.70 1.55 -9.76
CA ALA A 130 -19.43 1.78 -11.18
C ALA A 130 -18.20 0.99 -11.67
N ILE A 131 -17.12 1.01 -10.90
CA ILE A 131 -15.91 0.25 -11.25
C ILE A 131 -16.17 -1.26 -11.14
N LYS A 132 -16.85 -1.76 -10.09
CA LYS A 132 -17.16 -3.19 -9.94
C LYS A 132 -17.98 -3.74 -11.11
N TYR A 133 -19.01 -3.02 -11.53
CA TYR A 133 -19.90 -3.43 -12.63
C TYR A 133 -19.19 -3.43 -14.00
N THR A 134 -18.18 -2.59 -14.17
CA THR A 134 -17.40 -2.46 -15.41
C THR A 134 -16.18 -3.39 -15.44
N ALA A 135 -15.42 -3.48 -14.35
CA ALA A 135 -14.19 -4.28 -14.28
C ALA A 135 -14.46 -5.79 -14.14
N ARG A 136 -15.55 -6.18 -13.47
CA ARG A 136 -15.99 -7.58 -13.29
C ARG A 136 -14.87 -8.56 -12.90
N ILE A 137 -13.99 -8.12 -11.99
CA ILE A 137 -12.86 -8.93 -11.50
C ILE A 137 -13.37 -10.00 -10.54
N GLU A 138 -12.98 -11.25 -10.77
CA GLU A 138 -13.29 -12.40 -9.91
C GLU A 138 -12.54 -12.33 -8.58
N ARG A 139 -13.26 -12.65 -7.49
CA ARG A 139 -12.72 -12.67 -6.13
C ARG A 139 -11.77 -13.85 -5.89
N PRO A 140 -10.87 -13.77 -4.89
CA PRO A 140 -9.97 -14.88 -4.55
C PRO A 140 -10.68 -16.17 -4.06
N ASP A 141 -11.91 -16.05 -3.58
CA ASP A 141 -12.75 -17.16 -3.14
C ASP A 141 -13.64 -17.76 -4.25
N GLY A 142 -13.64 -17.18 -5.46
CA GLY A 142 -14.48 -17.60 -6.58
C GLY A 142 -15.97 -17.30 -6.40
N SER A 143 -16.36 -16.57 -5.35
CA SER A 143 -17.77 -16.36 -5.00
C SER A 143 -18.49 -15.40 -5.95
N SER A 144 -17.78 -14.40 -6.51
CA SER A 144 -18.38 -13.39 -7.36
C SER A 144 -17.36 -12.64 -8.22
N ARG A 145 -17.86 -11.94 -9.25
CA ARG A 145 -17.07 -11.11 -10.17
C ARG A 145 -17.18 -9.62 -9.87
N ASN A 146 -16.99 -9.24 -8.61
CA ASN A 146 -17.05 -7.85 -8.15
C ASN A 146 -15.95 -7.51 -7.14
N SER A 147 -14.74 -8.06 -7.34
CA SER A 147 -13.60 -7.87 -6.43
C SER A 147 -13.09 -6.42 -6.44
N PHE A 148 -12.85 -5.85 -7.62
CA PHE A 148 -12.16 -4.57 -7.74
C PHE A 148 -13.10 -3.36 -7.86
N PRO A 149 -12.83 -2.25 -7.14
CA PRO A 149 -11.94 -2.10 -5.97
C PRO A 149 -12.64 -2.57 -4.67
N SER A 150 -11.94 -2.65 -3.55
CA SER A 150 -12.57 -3.02 -2.27
C SER A 150 -13.40 -1.88 -1.68
N GLY A 151 -14.74 -2.03 -1.69
CA GLY A 151 -15.64 -1.03 -1.11
C GLY A 151 -15.52 -0.85 0.40
N HIS A 152 -15.19 -1.92 1.13
CA HIS A 152 -14.98 -1.84 2.59
C HIS A 152 -13.73 -1.01 2.90
N THR A 153 -12.63 -1.27 2.20
CA THR A 153 -11.41 -0.48 2.34
C THR A 153 -11.64 0.97 1.88
N THR A 154 -12.35 1.19 0.78
CA THR A 154 -12.69 2.55 0.33
C THR A 154 -13.49 3.31 1.38
N MET A 155 -14.50 2.69 1.99
CA MET A 155 -15.28 3.34 3.04
C MET A 155 -14.45 3.59 4.31
N ALA A 156 -13.58 2.65 4.70
CA ALA A 156 -12.71 2.80 5.86
C ALA A 156 -11.72 3.96 5.69
N PHE A 157 -11.07 4.07 4.53
CA PHE A 157 -10.15 5.16 4.23
C PHE A 157 -10.89 6.48 4.02
N ALA A 158 -12.08 6.49 3.43
CA ALA A 158 -12.90 7.70 3.34
C ALA A 158 -13.28 8.23 4.73
N SER A 159 -13.75 7.34 5.61
CA SER A 159 -14.10 7.67 7.00
C SER A 159 -12.89 8.19 7.77
N ALA A 160 -11.72 7.55 7.63
CA ALA A 160 -10.49 8.02 8.26
C ALA A 160 -10.06 9.40 7.73
N THR A 161 -10.19 9.62 6.42
CA THR A 161 -9.86 10.90 5.78
C THR A 161 -10.77 12.01 6.28
N LEU A 162 -12.08 11.77 6.36
CA LEU A 162 -13.05 12.75 6.89
C LEU A 162 -12.70 13.13 8.34
N LEU A 163 -12.46 12.14 9.19
CA LEU A 163 -12.10 12.35 10.60
C LEU A 163 -10.82 13.18 10.72
N ASN A 164 -9.83 12.90 9.87
CA ASN A 164 -8.56 13.61 9.88
C ASN A 164 -8.70 15.03 9.35
N LEU A 165 -9.45 15.22 8.26
CA LEU A 165 -9.73 16.54 7.71
C LEU A 165 -10.50 17.43 8.70
N GLU A 166 -11.26 16.84 9.63
CA GLU A 166 -12.03 17.56 10.64
C GLU A 166 -11.24 17.84 11.94
N TYR A 167 -10.39 16.90 12.38
CA TYR A 167 -9.83 16.90 13.75
C TYR A 167 -8.31 16.70 13.84
N ALA A 168 -7.60 16.34 12.76
CA ALA A 168 -6.17 16.01 12.82
C ALA A 168 -5.29 17.16 13.30
N GLU A 169 -5.66 18.40 12.97
CA GLU A 169 -4.91 19.59 13.37
C GLU A 169 -4.92 19.77 14.90
N ARG A 170 -6.08 19.50 15.52
CA ARG A 170 -6.24 19.55 16.98
C ARG A 170 -5.63 18.32 17.66
N TYR A 171 -5.67 17.17 16.98
CA TYR A 171 -5.20 15.89 17.51
C TYR A 171 -4.22 15.22 16.53
N PRO A 172 -2.91 15.57 16.58
CA PRO A 172 -1.91 15.08 15.61
C PRO A 172 -1.69 13.55 15.61
N TRP A 173 -2.14 12.85 16.65
CA TRP A 173 -2.12 11.38 16.74
C TRP A 173 -3.33 10.72 16.05
N LEU A 174 -4.40 11.47 15.80
CA LEU A 174 -5.66 10.95 15.28
C LEU A 174 -5.50 10.33 13.89
N PRO A 175 -4.73 10.92 12.95
CA PRO A 175 -4.49 10.29 11.67
C PRO A 175 -3.79 8.95 11.74
N ALA A 176 -2.90 8.78 12.72
CA ALA A 176 -2.20 7.52 12.91
C ALA A 176 -3.18 6.40 13.30
N VAL A 177 -4.07 6.70 14.25
CA VAL A 177 -5.08 5.76 14.74
C VAL A 177 -6.14 5.48 13.67
N SER A 178 -6.64 6.51 13.00
CA SER A 178 -7.74 6.39 12.03
C SER A 178 -7.33 5.63 10.76
N TYR A 179 -6.17 5.97 10.17
CA TYR A 179 -5.63 5.23 9.03
C TYR A 179 -5.09 3.85 9.43
N GLY A 180 -4.59 3.69 10.66
CA GLY A 180 -4.25 2.38 11.22
C GLY A 180 -5.47 1.45 11.29
N ALA A 181 -6.59 1.93 11.84
CA ALA A 181 -7.85 1.19 11.87
C ALA A 181 -8.37 0.88 10.45
N ALA A 182 -8.29 1.84 9.53
CA ALA A 182 -8.68 1.61 8.13
C ALA A 182 -7.79 0.55 7.44
N SER A 183 -6.49 0.54 7.74
CA SER A 183 -5.54 -0.45 7.26
C SER A 183 -5.84 -1.85 7.82
N LEU A 184 -6.21 -1.94 9.10
CA LEU A 184 -6.67 -3.20 9.71
C LEU A 184 -7.95 -3.73 9.04
N ALA A 185 -8.90 -2.85 8.68
CA ALA A 185 -10.10 -3.25 7.94
C ALA A 185 -9.73 -3.80 6.55
N GLY A 186 -8.82 -3.13 5.84
CA GLY A 186 -8.28 -3.60 4.57
C GLY A 186 -7.55 -4.94 4.68
N LEU A 187 -6.73 -5.11 5.72
CA LEU A 187 -6.04 -6.37 6.00
C LEU A 187 -7.03 -7.50 6.33
N GLY A 188 -8.08 -7.21 7.10
CA GLY A 188 -9.17 -8.15 7.37
C GLY A 188 -9.79 -8.69 6.09
N ARG A 189 -10.00 -7.84 5.07
CA ARG A 189 -10.50 -8.24 3.76
C ARG A 189 -9.53 -9.14 2.97
N LEU A 190 -8.21 -8.95 3.13
CA LEU A 190 -7.19 -9.84 2.57
C LEU A 190 -7.19 -11.20 3.28
N LEU A 191 -7.23 -11.19 4.62
CA LEU A 191 -7.24 -12.41 5.46
C LEU A 191 -8.52 -13.23 5.25
N ASN A 192 -9.66 -12.58 5.10
CA ASN A 192 -10.95 -13.21 4.74
C ASN A 192 -10.99 -13.67 3.26
N ASN A 193 -9.90 -13.49 2.50
CA ASN A 193 -9.77 -13.89 1.11
C ASN A 193 -10.86 -13.32 0.18
N ARG A 194 -11.34 -12.11 0.52
CA ARG A 194 -12.42 -11.41 -0.20
C ARG A 194 -11.92 -10.56 -1.35
N HIS A 195 -10.69 -10.07 -1.23
CA HIS A 195 -10.10 -9.08 -2.13
C HIS A 195 -8.64 -9.37 -2.41
N TRP A 196 -8.18 -9.00 -3.61
CA TRP A 196 -6.76 -8.99 -3.94
C TRP A 196 -6.07 -7.78 -3.29
N VAL A 197 -4.75 -7.85 -3.09
CA VAL A 197 -3.96 -6.73 -2.55
C VAL A 197 -4.18 -5.45 -3.36
N GLY A 198 -4.15 -5.55 -4.70
CA GLY A 198 -4.43 -4.41 -5.58
C GLY A 198 -5.83 -3.81 -5.40
N ASP A 199 -6.84 -4.60 -5.03
CA ASP A 199 -8.19 -4.10 -4.75
C ASP A 199 -8.24 -3.26 -3.47
N VAL A 200 -7.47 -3.66 -2.46
CA VAL A 200 -7.36 -2.97 -1.16
C VAL A 200 -6.53 -1.69 -1.32
N VAL A 201 -5.41 -1.74 -2.02
CA VAL A 201 -4.55 -0.57 -2.25
C VAL A 201 -5.26 0.49 -3.10
N THR A 202 -5.91 0.11 -4.22
CA THR A 202 -6.75 1.06 -4.97
C THR A 202 -7.93 1.53 -4.12
N GLY A 203 -8.52 0.64 -3.32
CA GLY A 203 -9.61 0.99 -2.42
C GLY A 203 -9.23 2.11 -1.45
N ALA A 204 -8.04 2.03 -0.86
CA ALA A 204 -7.50 3.06 0.05
C ALA A 204 -7.34 4.42 -0.65
N GLY A 205 -6.74 4.44 -1.85
CA GLY A 205 -6.59 5.68 -2.62
C GLY A 205 -7.92 6.32 -3.01
N LEU A 206 -8.88 5.52 -3.49
CA LEU A 206 -10.23 6.02 -3.78
C LEU A 206 -10.94 6.55 -2.53
N GLY A 207 -10.71 5.93 -1.36
CA GLY A 207 -11.30 6.38 -0.10
C GLY A 207 -10.81 7.78 0.28
N ILE A 208 -9.49 8.01 0.20
CA ILE A 208 -8.88 9.33 0.42
C ILE A 208 -9.48 10.37 -0.52
N LEU A 209 -9.56 10.06 -1.81
CA LEU A 209 -10.17 10.95 -2.80
C LEU A 209 -11.63 11.28 -2.46
N CYS A 210 -12.43 10.28 -2.07
CA CYS A 210 -13.83 10.51 -1.71
C CYS A 210 -13.99 11.39 -0.46
N GLY A 211 -13.09 11.26 0.53
CA GLY A 211 -13.09 12.14 1.72
C GLY A 211 -12.82 13.60 1.35
N HIS A 212 -11.82 13.85 0.52
CA HIS A 212 -11.52 15.19 -0.01
C HIS A 212 -12.63 15.74 -0.90
N LEU A 213 -13.25 14.89 -1.73
CA LEU A 213 -14.42 15.26 -2.54
C LEU A 213 -15.61 15.67 -1.67
N GLY A 214 -15.85 14.97 -0.56
CA GLY A 214 -16.89 15.31 0.41
C GLY A 214 -16.77 16.74 0.92
N TYR A 215 -15.58 17.09 1.42
CA TYR A 215 -15.32 18.46 1.88
C TYR A 215 -15.26 19.48 0.76
N TRP A 216 -14.78 19.13 -0.43
CA TRP A 216 -14.81 20.04 -1.58
C TRP A 216 -16.25 20.47 -1.91
N VAL A 217 -17.19 19.52 -1.99
CA VAL A 217 -18.61 19.85 -2.21
C VAL A 217 -19.17 20.65 -1.03
N SER A 218 -18.89 20.21 0.19
CA SER A 218 -19.43 20.87 1.39
C SER A 218 -18.94 22.32 1.53
N ASP A 219 -17.65 22.57 1.30
CA ASP A 219 -17.04 23.91 1.34
C ASP A 219 -17.60 24.82 0.24
N ARG A 220 -17.98 24.27 -0.92
CA ARG A 220 -18.64 25.02 -1.99
C ARG A 220 -20.08 25.39 -1.65
N LEU A 221 -20.78 24.57 -0.87
CA LEU A 221 -22.18 24.79 -0.48
C LEU A 221 -22.33 25.75 0.70
N PHE A 222 -21.51 25.58 1.74
CA PHE A 222 -21.63 26.33 2.99
C PHE A 222 -20.65 27.51 3.11
N GLY A 223 -19.70 27.62 2.17
CA GLY A 223 -18.53 28.46 2.35
C GLY A 223 -17.53 27.78 3.29
N ARG A 224 -16.24 28.03 3.07
CA ARG A 224 -15.19 27.41 3.89
C ARG A 224 -15.15 28.11 5.25
N THR A 225 -15.86 27.56 6.24
CA THR A 225 -15.80 28.01 7.65
C THR A 225 -14.64 27.38 8.42
N ARG A 226 -13.72 26.69 7.72
CA ARG A 226 -12.49 26.20 8.35
C ARG A 226 -11.64 27.39 8.75
N HIS A 227 -11.31 27.47 10.04
CA HIS A 227 -10.24 28.36 10.49
C HIS A 227 -9.00 28.13 9.60
N GLU A 228 -8.36 29.21 9.15
CA GLU A 228 -7.03 29.09 8.54
C GLU A 228 -6.09 28.57 9.62
N VAL A 229 -5.84 27.27 9.61
CA VAL A 229 -4.87 26.67 10.49
C VAL A 229 -3.58 26.51 9.70
N HIS A 230 -2.50 26.96 10.35
CA HIS A 230 -1.16 26.97 9.84
C HIS A 230 -0.88 25.74 8.99
N ALA A 231 -0.48 25.96 7.73
CA ALA A 231 0.26 24.96 6.97
C ALA A 231 1.28 24.39 7.94
N HIS A 232 1.12 23.11 8.32
CA HIS A 232 2.01 22.54 9.32
C HIS A 232 3.44 22.74 8.79
N PRO A 233 4.26 23.53 9.50
CA PRO A 233 5.62 23.82 9.06
C PRO A 233 6.36 22.51 9.00
N ASP A 234 7.01 22.27 7.87
CA ASP A 234 8.04 21.28 7.57
C ASP A 234 7.86 19.91 8.23
N GLU A 235 7.77 18.86 7.40
CA GLU A 235 7.98 17.48 7.84
C GLU A 235 9.17 17.42 8.79
N ALA A 236 8.91 17.38 10.10
CA ALA A 236 9.98 17.28 11.07
C ALA A 236 10.78 16.04 10.66
N PRO A 237 12.10 16.17 10.40
CA PRO A 237 12.90 15.04 9.99
C PRO A 237 12.89 14.05 11.15
N SER A 238 12.13 12.97 10.99
CA SER A 238 12.19 11.88 11.94
C SER A 238 13.55 11.24 11.74
N SER A 239 14.44 11.42 12.72
CA SER A 239 15.72 10.74 12.70
C SER A 239 15.52 9.23 12.74
N LEU A 240 14.39 8.72 13.23
CA LEU A 240 14.08 7.30 13.33
C LEU A 240 12.74 6.96 12.67
N ARG A 241 12.73 5.91 11.85
CA ARG A 241 11.52 5.34 11.24
C ARG A 241 11.49 3.84 11.49
N LEU A 242 10.33 3.33 11.87
CA LEU A 242 10.06 1.90 11.91
C LEU A 242 9.14 1.56 10.73
N TYR A 243 9.36 0.43 10.06
CA TYR A 243 8.46 -0.02 9.01
C TYR A 243 8.21 -1.52 9.07
N ILE A 244 7.02 -1.95 8.66
CA ILE A 244 6.59 -3.35 8.71
C ILE A 244 6.33 -3.84 7.28
N PRO A 245 7.35 -4.38 6.59
CA PRO A 245 7.23 -4.79 5.19
C PRO A 245 6.54 -6.13 5.04
N ILE A 246 5.63 -6.17 4.07
CA ILE A 246 5.07 -7.40 3.50
C ILE A 246 5.40 -7.36 2.01
N THR A 247 6.37 -8.17 1.59
CA THR A 247 6.88 -8.17 0.21
C THR A 247 6.85 -9.54 -0.41
N LEU A 248 6.96 -9.56 -1.72
CA LEU A 248 6.92 -10.74 -2.54
C LEU A 248 8.11 -10.68 -3.46
N SER A 249 8.79 -11.80 -3.63
CA SER A 249 9.89 -11.92 -4.57
C SER A 249 9.64 -12.99 -5.61
N THR A 250 10.29 -12.82 -6.75
CA THR A 250 10.31 -13.83 -7.80
C THR A 250 11.70 -13.94 -8.42
N SER A 251 12.11 -15.19 -8.70
CA SER A 251 13.32 -15.52 -9.44
C SER A 251 13.00 -16.64 -10.45
N ARG A 252 13.67 -16.64 -11.60
CA ARG A 252 13.47 -17.65 -12.66
C ARG A 252 14.68 -18.55 -12.81
N VAL A 253 14.49 -19.81 -13.19
CA VAL A 253 15.59 -20.71 -13.61
C VAL A 253 16.08 -20.35 -15.00
N ARG A 254 17.38 -20.58 -15.25
CA ARG A 254 17.98 -20.58 -16.59
C ARG A 254 18.43 -22.02 -16.90
N GLY A 255 17.69 -22.76 -17.74
CA GLY A 255 17.92 -24.19 -17.99
C GLY A 255 16.96 -24.82 -19.01
N SER A 256 16.93 -26.16 -19.09
CA SER A 256 16.06 -26.93 -20.00
C SER A 256 14.59 -27.00 -19.58
N ASP A 257 14.31 -26.73 -18.30
CA ASP A 257 12.97 -26.57 -17.73
C ASP A 257 12.88 -25.21 -17.04
N GLU A 258 11.87 -24.41 -17.40
CA GLU A 258 11.63 -23.15 -16.71
C GLU A 258 10.90 -23.38 -15.38
N TRP A 259 11.55 -22.99 -14.28
CA TRP A 259 10.94 -22.92 -12.95
C TRP A 259 10.89 -21.47 -12.47
N LEU A 260 9.84 -21.16 -11.72
CA LEU A 260 9.61 -19.90 -11.03
C LEU A 260 9.73 -20.14 -9.53
N LEU A 261 10.71 -19.49 -8.89
CA LEU A 261 10.75 -19.35 -7.45
C LEU A 261 9.92 -18.14 -7.06
N GLN A 262 8.99 -18.34 -6.14
CA GLN A 262 8.23 -17.28 -5.50
C GLN A 262 8.60 -17.22 -4.02
N GLY A 263 8.91 -16.03 -3.52
CA GLY A 263 9.16 -15.76 -2.10
C GLY A 263 8.09 -14.86 -1.52
N ARG A 264 7.68 -15.11 -0.28
CA ARG A 264 6.80 -14.26 0.52
C ARG A 264 7.54 -13.84 1.77
N HIS A 265 7.57 -12.56 2.06
CA HIS A 265 8.38 -11.99 3.13
C HIS A 265 7.51 -11.14 4.03
N ALA A 266 7.63 -11.35 5.34
CA ALA A 266 7.06 -10.48 6.36
C ALA A 266 8.16 -10.14 7.36
N GLY A 267 8.29 -8.87 7.71
CA GLY A 267 9.40 -8.44 8.54
C GLY A 267 9.12 -7.21 9.37
N LEU A 268 10.18 -6.75 10.02
CA LEU A 268 10.26 -5.50 10.74
C LEU A 268 11.56 -4.81 10.35
N GLY A 269 11.46 -3.53 10.02
CA GLY A 269 12.56 -2.71 9.58
C GLY A 269 12.66 -1.43 10.40
N LEU A 270 13.87 -0.90 10.44
CA LEU A 270 14.26 0.32 11.11
C LEU A 270 15.11 1.14 10.14
N GLU A 271 14.83 2.43 10.05
CA GLU A 271 15.68 3.39 9.35
C GLU A 271 16.07 4.50 10.33
N TYR A 272 17.34 4.89 10.27
CA TYR A 272 17.87 5.96 11.09
C TYR A 272 18.62 6.95 10.19
N THR A 273 18.24 8.22 10.23
CA THR A 273 18.89 9.33 9.52
C THR A 273 19.67 10.17 10.53
N PRO A 274 21.01 10.03 10.57
CA PRO A 274 21.84 10.81 11.48
C PRO A 274 21.78 12.30 11.15
N GLN A 275 21.81 13.15 12.18
CA GLN A 275 21.77 14.60 11.98
C GLN A 275 23.01 15.06 11.20
N GLY A 276 22.81 15.80 10.10
CA GLY A 276 23.89 16.28 9.23
C GLY A 276 24.44 15.25 8.25
N TRP A 277 23.96 14.00 8.25
CA TRP A 277 24.32 13.02 7.22
C TRP A 277 23.22 12.95 6.14
N PRO A 278 23.55 13.16 4.85
CA PRO A 278 22.59 13.03 3.75
C PRO A 278 22.05 11.62 3.47
N LEU A 279 22.51 10.57 4.17
CA LEU A 279 22.06 9.19 3.97
C LEU A 279 21.42 8.64 5.24
N HIS A 280 20.37 7.84 5.08
CA HIS A 280 19.80 7.04 6.17
C HIS A 280 20.46 5.67 6.20
N LEU A 281 20.63 5.13 7.40
CA LEU A 281 20.98 3.74 7.65
C LEU A 281 19.69 2.94 7.75
N LYS A 282 19.69 1.72 7.21
CA LYS A 282 18.53 0.83 7.16
C LYS A 282 18.91 -0.54 7.67
N GLY A 283 18.10 -1.10 8.55
CA GLY A 283 18.21 -2.49 9.02
C GLY A 283 16.85 -3.16 9.00
N ALA A 284 16.76 -4.40 8.51
CA ALA A 284 15.51 -5.14 8.52
C ALA A 284 15.72 -6.63 8.81
N LEU A 285 14.75 -7.21 9.51
CA LEU A 285 14.65 -8.64 9.74
C LEU A 285 13.34 -9.14 9.14
N ALA A 286 13.42 -10.15 8.28
CA ALA A 286 12.25 -10.72 7.61
C ALA A 286 12.24 -12.24 7.68
N LEU A 287 11.08 -12.81 7.97
CA LEU A 287 10.79 -14.22 7.76
C LEU A 287 10.30 -14.40 6.33
N SER A 288 10.90 -15.35 5.63
CA SER A 288 10.67 -15.62 4.22
C SER A 288 10.20 -17.06 4.01
N LEU A 289 9.18 -17.21 3.16
CA LEU A 289 8.64 -18.50 2.72
C LEU A 289 8.82 -18.60 1.21
N TYR A 290 9.49 -19.65 0.76
CA TYR A 290 9.79 -19.88 -0.64
C TYR A 290 9.07 -21.10 -1.18
N LYS A 291 8.60 -21.00 -2.41
CA LYS A 291 7.98 -22.09 -3.16
C LYS A 291 8.46 -22.04 -4.61
N ALA A 292 8.81 -23.18 -5.19
CA ALA A 292 9.12 -23.27 -6.61
C ALA A 292 8.08 -24.07 -7.39
N GLU A 293 7.70 -23.53 -8.55
CA GLU A 293 6.69 -24.08 -9.46
C GLU A 293 7.19 -24.08 -10.90
N ARG A 294 6.71 -25.01 -11.72
CA ARG A 294 7.11 -25.12 -13.13
C ARG A 294 6.34 -24.08 -13.97
N ALA A 295 7.04 -23.32 -14.80
CA ALA A 295 6.46 -22.20 -15.55
C ALA A 295 5.42 -22.64 -16.61
N GLU A 296 5.62 -23.80 -17.24
CA GLU A 296 4.72 -24.31 -18.29
C GLU A 296 3.48 -25.04 -17.74
N LYS A 297 3.57 -25.62 -16.54
CA LYS A 297 2.49 -26.39 -15.90
C LYS A 297 2.49 -26.14 -14.37
N PRO A 298 1.75 -25.13 -13.89
CA PRO A 298 1.77 -24.73 -12.47
C PRO A 298 1.16 -25.76 -11.49
N SER A 299 0.72 -26.93 -11.96
CA SER A 299 0.13 -27.98 -11.10
C SER A 299 1.16 -28.82 -10.33
N ARG A 300 2.46 -28.71 -10.65
CA ARG A 300 3.54 -29.45 -9.97
C ARG A 300 4.35 -28.50 -9.09
N THR A 301 4.15 -28.63 -7.77
CA THR A 301 4.75 -27.76 -6.76
C THR A 301 5.87 -28.49 -6.02
N SER A 302 7.00 -27.81 -5.80
CA SER A 302 8.00 -28.25 -4.82
C SER A 302 7.63 -27.76 -3.41
N LEU A 303 8.24 -28.39 -2.39
CA LEU A 303 7.99 -28.11 -0.96
C LEU A 303 8.37 -26.68 -0.55
N ASP A 304 7.69 -26.18 0.49
CA ASP A 304 7.91 -24.85 1.07
C ASP A 304 9.21 -24.82 1.89
N GLU A 305 10.11 -23.89 1.57
CA GLU A 305 11.35 -23.64 2.32
C GLU A 305 11.24 -22.34 3.12
N ARG A 306 11.80 -22.34 4.34
CA ARG A 306 11.75 -21.18 5.25
C ARG A 306 13.13 -20.56 5.40
N ALA A 307 13.20 -19.23 5.39
CA ALA A 307 14.45 -18.53 5.65
C ALA A 307 14.24 -17.29 6.52
N LEU A 308 15.24 -16.98 7.33
CA LEU A 308 15.38 -15.69 7.99
C LEU A 308 16.30 -14.83 7.14
N GLN A 309 15.91 -13.58 6.86
CA GLN A 309 16.72 -12.63 6.12
C GLN A 309 16.99 -11.40 6.99
N LEU A 310 18.26 -11.11 7.23
CA LEU A 310 18.73 -9.87 7.84
C LEU A 310 19.29 -9.00 6.73
N SER A 311 18.82 -7.77 6.59
CA SER A 311 19.38 -6.78 5.68
C SER A 311 19.91 -5.58 6.42
N LEU A 312 21.05 -5.07 5.96
CA LEU A 312 21.70 -3.86 6.46
C LEU A 312 22.14 -3.03 5.26
N GLY A 313 21.82 -1.74 5.26
CA GLY A 313 22.05 -0.89 4.11
C GLY A 313 22.03 0.58 4.43
N ALA A 314 22.16 1.37 3.37
CA ALA A 314 22.04 2.81 3.44
C ALA A 314 21.32 3.33 2.18
N GLY A 315 20.71 4.49 2.29
CA GLY A 315 19.99 5.09 1.19
C GLY A 315 19.77 6.58 1.36
N ARG A 316 19.01 7.15 0.44
CA ARG A 316 18.61 8.54 0.44
C ARG A 316 17.10 8.68 0.26
N ASP A 317 16.53 9.60 1.00
CA ASP A 317 15.14 10.01 0.89
C ASP A 317 15.06 11.26 0.03
N PHE A 318 14.21 11.25 -0.99
CA PHE A 318 13.97 12.39 -1.86
C PHE A 318 12.54 12.86 -1.69
N GLN A 319 12.34 14.01 -1.05
CA GLN A 319 11.04 14.67 -1.02
C GLN A 319 10.70 15.17 -2.42
N LEU A 320 9.65 14.61 -3.03
CA LEU A 320 9.20 15.00 -4.37
C LEU A 320 8.09 16.05 -4.30
N TRP A 321 7.18 15.89 -3.33
CA TRP A 321 6.20 16.91 -2.93
C TRP A 321 5.78 16.70 -1.47
N GLN A 322 4.95 17.58 -0.94
CA GLN A 322 4.53 17.52 0.46
C GLN A 322 3.87 16.17 0.79
N GLY A 323 4.45 15.44 1.76
CA GLY A 323 3.96 14.13 2.18
C GLY A 323 4.27 12.99 1.21
N PHE A 324 5.02 13.21 0.13
CA PHE A 324 5.46 12.14 -0.76
C PHE A 324 6.96 12.19 -1.02
N HIS A 325 7.57 11.04 -0.78
CA HIS A 325 9.01 10.85 -0.83
C HIS A 325 9.32 9.62 -1.65
N LEU A 326 10.50 9.63 -2.25
CA LEU A 326 11.08 8.49 -2.92
C LEU A 326 12.32 8.07 -2.17
N ASN A 327 12.28 6.90 -1.56
CA ASN A 327 13.45 6.30 -0.94
C ASN A 327 14.22 5.49 -1.98
N VAL A 328 15.54 5.67 -2.02
CA VAL A 328 16.44 4.83 -2.83
C VAL A 328 17.53 4.31 -1.90
N SER A 329 17.63 2.99 -1.75
CA SER A 329 18.59 2.35 -0.85
C SER A 329 19.30 1.16 -1.51
N ALA A 330 20.49 0.88 -0.98
CA ALA A 330 21.26 -0.31 -1.28
C ALA A 330 21.53 -1.05 0.03
N HIS A 331 21.46 -2.37 0.02
CA HIS A 331 21.67 -3.19 1.22
C HIS A 331 22.47 -4.45 0.93
N GLY A 332 23.24 -4.89 1.92
CA GLY A 332 23.68 -6.28 2.03
C GLY A 332 22.61 -7.11 2.74
N ALA A 333 22.47 -8.38 2.35
CA ALA A 333 21.51 -9.29 2.94
C ALA A 333 22.18 -10.61 3.33
N LEU A 334 21.96 -11.06 4.57
CA LEU A 334 22.29 -12.40 5.04
C LEU A 334 21.00 -13.20 5.12
N ARG A 335 20.94 -14.32 4.42
CA ARG A 335 19.81 -15.25 4.44
C ARG A 335 20.25 -16.56 5.07
N LEU A 336 19.47 -17.02 6.04
CA LEU A 336 19.69 -18.25 6.79
C LEU A 336 18.49 -19.16 6.57
N ALA A 337 18.70 -20.34 5.98
CA ALA A 337 17.63 -21.32 5.81
C ALA A 337 17.32 -21.97 7.18
N LEU A 338 16.05 -22.01 7.56
CA LEU A 338 15.59 -22.49 8.87
C LEU A 338 15.22 -23.99 8.88
N GLY A 339 15.44 -24.69 7.77
CA GLY A 339 15.22 -26.13 7.62
C GLY A 339 14.01 -26.46 6.73
N LYS A 340 13.99 -27.71 6.25
CA LYS A 340 12.98 -28.25 5.32
C LYS A 340 11.61 -28.26 5.98
N GLY A 341 10.61 -27.65 5.33
CA GLY A 341 9.22 -27.72 5.77
C GLY A 341 8.75 -29.18 5.93
N THR A 342 8.04 -29.47 7.02
CA THR A 342 7.47 -30.80 7.32
C THR A 342 6.63 -31.33 6.17
N GLN A 343 6.85 -32.61 5.82
CA GLN A 343 6.13 -33.40 4.82
C GLN A 343 4.61 -33.16 4.87
N SER A 344 4.04 -32.63 3.78
CA SER A 344 2.63 -32.89 3.48
C SER A 344 2.56 -34.30 2.89
N SER A 345 1.90 -35.20 3.61
CA SER A 345 1.70 -36.62 3.28
C SER A 345 0.96 -36.81 1.95
N SER A 346 1.69 -36.80 0.83
CA SER A 346 1.24 -37.37 -0.44
C SER A 346 2.45 -37.93 -1.20
N PRO A 347 2.46 -39.21 -1.59
CA PRO A 347 3.64 -39.94 -2.09
C PRO A 347 4.08 -39.54 -3.52
N ALA A 348 3.75 -38.34 -3.99
CA ALA A 348 3.88 -37.93 -5.40
C ALA A 348 4.58 -36.56 -5.60
N THR A 349 5.39 -36.08 -4.66
CA THR A 349 6.19 -34.85 -4.87
C THR A 349 7.46 -35.18 -5.65
N GLU A 350 7.42 -35.01 -6.97
CA GLU A 350 8.55 -35.27 -7.89
C GLU A 350 9.66 -34.19 -7.84
N ALA A 351 9.55 -33.10 -7.04
CA ALA A 351 10.53 -32.02 -7.01
C ALA A 351 10.81 -31.45 -5.60
N GLU A 352 12.08 -31.29 -5.24
CA GLU A 352 12.57 -30.74 -3.98
C GLU A 352 13.27 -29.39 -4.20
N LEU A 353 12.87 -28.37 -3.44
CA LEU A 353 13.54 -27.06 -3.41
C LEU A 353 14.62 -27.11 -2.32
N SER A 354 15.84 -26.69 -2.65
CA SER A 354 16.96 -26.59 -1.73
C SER A 354 17.51 -25.17 -1.73
N LEU A 355 17.46 -24.53 -0.56
CA LEU A 355 18.10 -23.25 -0.30
C LEU A 355 19.48 -23.49 0.32
N PRO A 356 20.51 -22.68 -0.04
CA PRO A 356 21.76 -22.67 0.71
C PRO A 356 21.49 -22.39 2.18
N HIS A 357 22.12 -23.15 3.09
CA HIS A 357 21.98 -22.96 4.55
C HIS A 357 22.29 -21.53 4.98
N THR A 358 23.28 -20.92 4.33
CA THR A 358 23.64 -19.52 4.50
C THR A 358 23.95 -18.94 3.14
N SER A 359 23.34 -17.80 2.82
CA SER A 359 23.68 -17.04 1.62
C SER A 359 23.83 -15.57 1.95
N LEU A 360 24.92 -15.00 1.45
CA LEU A 360 25.17 -13.56 1.47
C LEU A 360 24.77 -13.00 0.12
N GLY A 361 24.07 -11.87 0.10
CA GLY A 361 23.65 -11.19 -1.10
C GLY A 361 23.67 -9.68 -0.93
N MET A 362 23.28 -8.99 -1.98
CA MET A 362 23.11 -7.54 -2.01
C MET A 362 21.85 -7.18 -2.77
N GLY A 363 21.27 -6.02 -2.51
CA GLY A 363 20.09 -5.57 -3.22
C GLY A 363 20.00 -4.07 -3.35
N LEU A 364 19.14 -3.66 -4.27
CA LEU A 364 18.73 -2.29 -4.49
C LEU A 364 17.23 -2.21 -4.26
N GLU A 365 16.80 -1.17 -3.54
CA GLU A 365 15.40 -0.88 -3.30
C GLU A 365 15.09 0.57 -3.67
N VAL A 366 13.99 0.74 -4.38
CA VAL A 366 13.32 2.00 -4.61
C VAL A 366 11.96 1.89 -3.93
N ALA A 367 11.71 2.71 -2.92
CA ALA A 367 10.49 2.70 -2.14
C ALA A 367 9.82 4.08 -2.16
N PRO A 368 8.89 4.33 -3.11
CA PRO A 368 7.97 5.45 -2.98
C PRO A 368 7.19 5.31 -1.67
N HIS A 369 7.07 6.41 -0.92
CA HIS A 369 6.32 6.39 0.32
C HIS A 369 5.58 7.70 0.58
N TRP A 370 4.42 7.56 1.21
CA TRP A 370 3.50 8.65 1.54
C TRP A 370 3.43 8.79 3.04
N ARG A 371 3.66 10.00 3.52
CA ARG A 371 3.44 10.39 4.90
C ARG A 371 2.04 10.98 5.02
N PHE A 372 1.11 10.20 5.56
CA PHE A 372 -0.26 10.68 5.80
C PHE A 372 -0.34 11.57 7.04
N THR A 373 0.63 11.45 7.95
CA THR A 373 0.61 12.05 9.29
C THR A 373 2.03 12.32 9.79
N ARG A 374 2.19 13.10 10.87
CA ARG A 374 3.51 13.27 11.52
C ARG A 374 4.13 11.94 11.95
N HIS A 375 3.34 10.90 12.20
CA HIS A 375 3.82 9.64 12.77
C HIS A 375 3.59 8.42 11.90
N ILE A 376 2.81 8.51 10.81
CA ILE A 376 2.43 7.35 10.00
C ILE A 376 2.51 7.64 8.50
N GLY A 377 2.98 6.62 7.77
CA GLY A 377 3.03 6.60 6.33
C GLY A 377 2.88 5.20 5.75
N LEU A 378 2.88 5.12 4.43
CA LEU A 378 2.89 3.87 3.67
C LEU A 378 4.01 3.92 2.65
N ARG A 379 4.86 2.90 2.62
CA ARG A 379 5.88 2.70 1.59
C ARG A 379 5.53 1.54 0.68
N LEU A 380 6.09 1.60 -0.53
CA LEU A 380 5.99 0.56 -1.53
C LEU A 380 7.38 0.12 -1.93
N PRO A 381 8.03 -0.79 -1.19
CA PRO A 381 9.34 -1.28 -1.57
C PRO A 381 9.26 -2.02 -2.91
N LEU A 382 10.06 -1.59 -3.88
CA LEU A 382 10.31 -2.28 -5.14
C LEU A 382 11.81 -2.43 -5.31
N GLY A 383 12.29 -3.61 -5.67
CA GLY A 383 13.73 -3.82 -5.70
C GLY A 383 14.16 -5.11 -6.36
N ALA A 384 15.46 -5.31 -6.33
CA ALA A 384 16.10 -6.53 -6.80
C ALA A 384 17.17 -6.92 -5.79
N ASP A 385 17.17 -8.19 -5.40
CA ASP A 385 18.23 -8.79 -4.62
C ASP A 385 19.02 -9.76 -5.49
N TYR A 386 20.33 -9.79 -5.29
CA TYR A 386 21.28 -10.68 -5.91
C TYR A 386 21.92 -11.57 -4.84
N PHE A 387 21.71 -12.88 -4.95
CA PHE A 387 22.34 -13.91 -4.13
C PHE A 387 23.22 -14.79 -5.04
N PRO A 388 24.56 -14.67 -4.98
CA PRO A 388 25.48 -15.43 -5.82
C PRO A 388 25.36 -16.96 -5.63
N ALA A 389 24.96 -17.41 -4.43
CA ALA A 389 24.67 -18.81 -4.17
C ALA A 389 23.28 -19.18 -4.73
N PRO A 390 23.20 -19.97 -5.82
CA PRO A 390 21.93 -20.25 -6.45
C PRO A 390 21.10 -21.20 -5.59
N SER A 391 19.80 -20.89 -5.48
CA SER A 391 18.81 -21.87 -5.01
C SER A 391 18.66 -22.97 -6.06
N GLN A 392 18.35 -24.19 -5.61
CA GLN A 392 18.34 -25.36 -6.48
C GLN A 392 16.99 -26.07 -6.43
N VAL A 393 16.51 -26.53 -7.57
CA VAL A 393 15.35 -27.41 -7.66
C VAL A 393 15.80 -28.75 -8.21
N THR A 394 15.58 -29.82 -7.45
CA THR A 394 15.93 -31.18 -7.83
C THR A 394 14.66 -31.95 -8.13
N THR A 395 14.53 -32.43 -9.36
CA THR A 395 13.42 -33.26 -9.82
C THR A 395 13.82 -34.73 -9.83
N PHE A 396 12.91 -35.62 -9.46
CA PHE A 396 13.15 -37.06 -9.51
C PHE A 396 13.44 -37.51 -10.95
N GLY A 397 14.62 -38.09 -11.18
CA GLY A 397 15.05 -38.57 -12.50
C GLY A 397 15.54 -37.51 -13.49
N ALA A 398 15.77 -36.26 -13.06
CA ALA A 398 16.25 -35.18 -13.91
C ALA A 398 17.38 -34.37 -13.25
N PRO A 399 18.22 -33.66 -14.04
CA PRO A 399 19.34 -32.88 -13.50
C PRO A 399 18.87 -31.68 -12.68
N THR A 400 19.60 -31.38 -11.61
CA THR A 400 19.31 -30.22 -10.73
C THR A 400 19.33 -28.92 -11.51
N SER A 401 18.25 -28.15 -11.40
CA SER A 401 18.09 -26.85 -12.03
C SER A 401 18.51 -25.74 -11.07
N LYS A 402 19.36 -24.81 -11.55
CA LYS A 402 19.81 -23.65 -10.77
C LYS A 402 18.92 -22.44 -11.04
N LEU A 403 18.42 -21.84 -9.96
CA LEU A 403 17.65 -20.60 -10.01
C LEU A 403 18.55 -19.39 -10.28
N SER A 404 17.97 -18.37 -10.92
CA SER A 404 18.63 -17.09 -11.13
C SER A 404 19.08 -16.53 -9.77
N PRO A 405 20.31 -16.02 -9.70
CA PRO A 405 20.80 -15.37 -8.50
C PRO A 405 20.07 -14.05 -8.24
N ILE A 406 19.40 -13.48 -9.25
CA ILE A 406 18.61 -12.25 -9.14
C ILE A 406 17.16 -12.61 -8.81
N SER A 407 16.65 -12.04 -7.72
CA SER A 407 15.23 -12.04 -7.36
C SER A 407 14.69 -10.61 -7.35
N LEU A 408 13.62 -10.36 -8.09
CA LEU A 408 12.90 -9.09 -8.04
C LEU A 408 11.89 -9.15 -6.91
N HIS A 409 11.78 -8.09 -6.11
CA HIS A 409 10.79 -7.99 -5.05
C HIS A 409 9.93 -6.73 -5.16
N ALA A 410 8.68 -6.83 -4.71
CA ALA A 410 7.77 -5.70 -4.56
C ALA A 410 6.80 -5.94 -3.40
N GLY A 411 6.31 -4.88 -2.77
CA GLY A 411 5.32 -5.02 -1.70
C GLY A 411 4.82 -3.72 -1.13
N THR A 412 4.31 -3.80 0.10
CA THR A 412 3.81 -2.67 0.90
C THR A 412 4.45 -2.70 2.27
N ALA A 413 4.67 -1.54 2.89
CA ALA A 413 4.97 -1.47 4.31
C ALA A 413 4.26 -0.28 4.96
N LEU A 414 3.78 -0.48 6.18
CA LEU A 414 3.38 0.61 7.05
C LEU A 414 4.64 1.25 7.63
N GLU A 415 4.73 2.58 7.62
CA GLU A 415 5.82 3.34 8.23
C GLU A 415 5.31 4.07 9.47
N ILE A 416 6.15 4.09 10.51
CA ILE A 416 5.94 4.79 11.77
C ILE A 416 7.14 5.71 11.97
N TYR A 417 6.89 7.01 12.05
CA TYR A 417 7.90 8.05 12.23
C TYR A 417 7.99 8.37 13.72
N LEU A 418 9.18 8.23 14.30
CA LEU A 418 9.45 8.36 15.74
C LEU A 418 10.24 9.62 16.07
#